data_AF-A0A9E5UL29-F1
#
_entry.id   AF-A0A9E5UL29-F1
#
_cell.length_a   1.000
_cell.length_b   1.000
_cell.length_c   1.000
_cell.angle_alpha   90.00
_cell.angle_beta   90.00
_cell.angle_gamma   90.00
#
_symmetry.space_group_name_H-M   'P 1'
#
loop_
_entity.id
_entity.type
_entity.pdbx_description
1 polymer ?
#
loop_
_entity_poly.entity_id
_entity_poly.type
_entity_poly.pdbx_seq_one_letter_code
_entity_poly.pdbx_strand_id
1 'polypeptide(L)'
;MPTKIFVTGASGCVGHYVAEALASEPDAELFLLVRDPAKFLLPLDWQRHHLVQGSLEDLDRLRPLLAEMNAVVHTATAWGDVERAQRVNVTQTLALFQALSAKHCQKIIYFSTASVLDRDNKPLPIAAEAGTEYIRTKYEMLQRRLELPPSRSAGDALSDISVWW
;
A
#
# COMPACT_ATOMS: atom_id res chain seq x y z
N MET A 1 -7.64 -15.46 -15.80
CA MET A 1 -6.23 -15.23 -15.41
C MET A 1 -6.24 -14.84 -13.95
N PRO A 2 -5.26 -15.28 -13.14
CA PRO A 2 -5.21 -14.89 -11.73
C PRO A 2 -5.05 -13.36 -11.61
N THR A 3 -5.56 -12.80 -10.52
CA THR A 3 -5.41 -11.40 -10.15
C THR A 3 -4.03 -11.18 -9.55
N LYS A 4 -3.18 -10.40 -10.22
CA LYS A 4 -1.84 -10.06 -9.74
C LYS A 4 -1.91 -8.94 -8.71
N ILE A 5 -1.48 -9.22 -7.48
CA ILE A 5 -1.56 -8.29 -6.34
C ILE A 5 -0.16 -7.99 -5.84
N PHE A 6 0.23 -6.72 -5.91
CA PHE A 6 1.47 -6.24 -5.31
C PHE A 6 1.24 -5.87 -3.85
N VAL A 7 1.99 -6.48 -2.94
CA VAL A 7 1.85 -6.25 -1.49
C VAL A 7 3.13 -5.66 -0.94
N THR A 8 3.01 -4.51 -0.27
CA THR A 8 4.12 -3.91 0.47
C THR A 8 3.90 -4.13 1.96
N GLY A 9 4.99 -4.25 2.73
CA GLY A 9 4.92 -4.43 4.18
C GLY A 9 4.46 -5.82 4.61
N ALA A 10 4.52 -6.82 3.71
CA ALA A 10 4.07 -8.20 3.96
C ALA A 10 4.80 -8.90 5.13
N SER A 11 5.97 -8.44 5.54
CA SER A 11 6.69 -8.94 6.73
C SER A 11 6.36 -8.18 8.02
N GLY A 12 5.48 -7.18 7.97
CA GLY A 12 5.03 -6.42 9.13
C GLY A 12 3.88 -7.10 9.87
N CYS A 13 3.51 -6.56 11.03
CA CYS A 13 2.47 -7.13 11.90
C CYS A 13 1.11 -7.32 11.19
N VAL A 14 0.62 -6.30 10.49
CA VAL A 14 -0.65 -6.38 9.75
C VAL A 14 -0.44 -7.02 8.38
N GLY A 15 0.62 -6.61 7.67
CA GLY A 15 0.89 -7.09 6.32
C GLY A 15 1.09 -8.61 6.21
N HIS A 16 1.59 -9.25 7.28
CA HIS A 16 1.71 -10.71 7.35
C HIS A 16 0.36 -11.41 7.22
N TYR A 17 -0.62 -11.02 8.05
CA TYR A 17 -1.97 -11.59 8.01
C TYR A 17 -2.71 -11.23 6.72
N VAL A 18 -2.48 -10.04 6.19
CA VAL A 18 -3.03 -9.64 4.89
C VAL A 18 -2.48 -10.54 3.77
N ALA A 19 -1.16 -10.80 3.76
CA ALA A 19 -0.55 -11.68 2.77
C ALA A 19 -1.05 -13.13 2.91
N GLU A 20 -1.18 -13.63 4.13
CA GLU A 20 -1.73 -14.96 4.42
C GLU A 20 -3.18 -15.10 3.93
N ALA A 21 -4.06 -14.15 4.26
CA ALA A 21 -5.44 -14.15 3.82
C ALA A 21 -5.54 -14.10 2.28
N LEU A 22 -4.79 -13.20 1.63
CA LEU A 22 -4.80 -13.10 0.18
C LEU A 22 -4.21 -14.35 -0.50
N ALA A 23 -3.24 -15.04 0.11
CA ALA A 23 -2.67 -16.26 -0.46
C ALA A 23 -3.67 -17.43 -0.44
N SER A 24 -4.64 -17.41 0.47
CA SER A 24 -5.70 -18.42 0.53
C SER A 24 -6.75 -18.28 -0.59
N GLU A 25 -6.83 -17.11 -1.23
CA GLU A 25 -7.75 -16.86 -2.34
C GLU A 25 -7.30 -17.64 -3.59
N PRO A 26 -8.16 -18.44 -4.25
CA PRO A 26 -7.77 -19.33 -5.35
C PRO A 26 -7.34 -18.60 -6.63
N ASP A 27 -7.71 -17.32 -6.78
CA ASP A 27 -7.40 -16.52 -7.97
C ASP A 27 -6.30 -15.46 -7.73
N ALA A 28 -5.74 -15.33 -6.52
CA ALA A 28 -4.70 -14.35 -6.23
C ALA A 28 -3.28 -14.81 -6.61
N GLU A 29 -2.53 -14.01 -7.35
CA GLU A 29 -1.09 -14.18 -7.57
C GLU A 29 -0.36 -13.05 -6.83
N LEU A 30 0.47 -13.38 -5.85
CA LEU A 30 1.04 -12.36 -4.94
C LEU A 30 2.47 -12.00 -5.34
N PHE A 31 2.76 -10.71 -5.34
CA PHE A 31 4.10 -10.14 -5.52
C PHE A 31 4.45 -9.35 -4.26
N LEU A 32 5.23 -9.98 -3.36
CA LEU A 32 5.49 -9.48 -2.02
C LEU A 32 6.81 -8.71 -1.97
N LEU A 33 6.74 -7.39 -1.81
CA LEU A 33 7.94 -6.56 -1.68
C LEU A 33 8.56 -6.73 -0.29
N VAL A 34 9.75 -7.32 -0.24
CA VAL A 34 10.50 -7.58 0.99
C VAL A 34 11.94 -7.10 0.86
N ARG A 35 12.47 -6.46 1.92
CA ARG A 35 13.86 -5.98 1.93
C ARG A 35 14.88 -7.11 2.01
N ASP A 36 14.55 -8.11 2.80
CA ASP A 36 15.40 -9.27 3.08
C ASP A 36 14.53 -10.54 2.96
N PRO A 37 14.61 -11.25 1.82
CA PRO A 37 13.83 -12.46 1.58
C PRO A 37 14.06 -13.55 2.65
N ALA A 38 15.26 -13.63 3.23
CA ALA A 38 15.59 -14.64 4.24
C ALA A 38 14.84 -14.42 5.56
N LYS A 39 14.31 -13.22 5.80
CA LYS A 39 13.50 -12.89 6.99
C LYS A 39 11.99 -13.04 6.76
N PHE A 40 11.57 -13.41 5.55
CA PHE A 40 10.15 -13.64 5.26
C PHE A 40 9.80 -15.09 5.61
N LEU A 41 8.92 -15.26 6.61
CA LEU A 41 8.68 -16.58 7.22
C LEU A 41 7.29 -17.18 6.92
N LEU A 42 6.43 -16.46 6.18
CA LEU A 42 5.11 -17.00 5.83
C LEU A 42 5.30 -18.12 4.77
N PRO A 43 4.88 -19.36 5.06
CA PRO A 43 4.97 -20.45 4.09
C PRO A 43 3.92 -20.26 2.99
N LEU A 44 4.36 -20.09 1.75
CA LEU A 44 3.49 -19.90 0.59
C LEU A 44 3.82 -20.93 -0.50
N ASP A 45 2.85 -21.17 -1.39
CA ASP A 45 3.10 -21.85 -2.64
C ASP A 45 3.93 -20.95 -3.57
N TRP A 46 5.25 -21.15 -3.59
CA TRP A 46 6.18 -20.36 -4.39
C TRP A 46 6.14 -20.69 -5.89
N GLN A 47 5.37 -21.69 -6.33
CA GLN A 47 5.06 -21.84 -7.76
C GLN A 47 4.07 -20.78 -8.23
N ARG A 48 3.34 -20.17 -7.30
CA ARG A 48 2.26 -19.24 -7.55
C ARG A 48 2.54 -17.83 -7.01
N HIS A 49 3.17 -17.72 -5.85
CA HIS A 49 3.47 -16.44 -5.20
C HIS A 49 4.96 -16.11 -5.33
N HIS A 50 5.29 -14.83 -5.29
CA HIS A 50 6.62 -14.33 -5.61
C HIS A 50 7.14 -13.38 -4.54
N LEU A 51 8.38 -13.56 -4.12
CA LEU A 51 9.12 -12.55 -3.36
C LEU A 51 9.80 -11.57 -4.32
N VAL A 52 9.57 -10.29 -4.10
CA VAL A 52 10.24 -9.21 -4.81
C VAL A 52 11.22 -8.57 -3.84
N GLN A 53 12.51 -8.89 -3.99
CA GLN A 53 13.54 -8.29 -3.15
C GLN A 53 13.71 -6.81 -3.50
N GLY A 54 13.53 -5.93 -2.52
CA GLY A 54 13.74 -4.50 -2.66
C GLY A 54 12.99 -3.68 -1.61
N SER A 55 12.92 -2.40 -1.86
CA SER A 55 12.25 -1.40 -1.05
C SER A 55 11.45 -0.44 -1.93
N LEU A 56 10.70 0.46 -1.31
CA LEU A 56 10.04 1.54 -2.04
C LEU A 56 11.03 2.55 -2.64
N GLU A 57 12.32 2.46 -2.36
CA GLU A 57 13.34 3.27 -3.04
C GLU A 57 13.77 2.67 -4.39
N ASP A 58 13.41 1.41 -4.65
CA ASP A 58 13.78 0.68 -5.86
C ASP A 58 12.69 0.77 -6.96
N LEU A 59 11.74 1.69 -6.83
CA LEU A 59 10.54 1.72 -7.68
C LEU A 59 10.85 1.84 -9.17
N ASP A 60 11.87 2.59 -9.57
CA ASP A 60 12.25 2.72 -10.98
C ASP A 60 12.59 1.38 -11.63
N ARG A 61 13.29 0.50 -10.90
CA ARG A 61 13.58 -0.87 -11.33
C ARG A 61 12.31 -1.73 -11.37
N LEU A 62 11.37 -1.46 -10.48
CA LEU A 62 10.12 -2.21 -10.35
C LEU A 62 9.01 -1.74 -11.31
N ARG A 63 9.17 -0.61 -12.00
CA ARG A 63 8.14 -0.05 -12.92
C ARG A 63 7.57 -1.07 -13.92
N PRO A 64 8.39 -1.87 -14.63
CA PRO A 64 7.85 -2.86 -15.56
C PRO A 64 6.97 -3.91 -14.88
N LEU A 65 7.34 -4.32 -13.66
CA LEU A 65 6.53 -5.25 -12.86
C LEU A 65 5.24 -4.60 -12.38
N LEU A 66 5.32 -3.39 -11.84
CA LEU A 66 4.18 -2.64 -11.31
C LEU A 66 3.12 -2.34 -12.39
N ALA A 67 3.54 -2.13 -13.64
CA ALA A 67 2.65 -1.91 -14.77
C ALA A 67 1.75 -3.12 -15.10
N GLU A 68 2.13 -4.33 -14.65
CA GLU A 68 1.39 -5.57 -14.89
C GLU A 68 0.44 -5.95 -13.73
N MET A 69 0.43 -5.18 -12.64
CA MET A 69 -0.34 -5.49 -11.45
C MET A 69 -1.82 -5.10 -11.62
N ASN A 70 -2.72 -5.93 -11.08
CA ASN A 70 -4.16 -5.69 -11.10
C ASN A 70 -4.65 -4.97 -9.84
N ALA A 71 -3.96 -5.17 -8.72
CA ALA A 71 -4.22 -4.47 -7.47
C ALA A 71 -2.93 -4.23 -6.67
N VAL A 72 -3.00 -3.27 -5.75
CA VAL A 72 -1.95 -3.01 -4.75
C VAL A 72 -2.55 -3.04 -3.36
N VAL A 73 -1.87 -3.70 -2.44
CA VAL A 73 -2.14 -3.61 -0.99
C VAL A 73 -0.90 -3.04 -0.30
N HIS A 74 -1.01 -1.78 0.10
CA HIS A 74 0.11 -1.03 0.64
C HIS A 74 0.03 -0.92 2.17
N THR A 75 0.78 -1.78 2.86
CA THR A 75 0.89 -1.76 4.32
C THR A 75 2.25 -1.25 4.82
N ALA A 76 3.22 -1.07 3.92
CA ALA A 76 4.52 -0.53 4.28
C ALA A 76 4.40 0.91 4.83
N THR A 77 5.13 1.18 5.91
CA THR A 77 5.22 2.50 6.54
C THR A 77 6.58 2.63 7.25
N ALA A 78 7.01 3.86 7.46
CA ALA A 78 8.12 4.23 8.34
C ALA A 78 7.65 5.17 9.45
N TRP A 79 8.36 5.13 10.57
CA TRP A 79 8.18 5.99 11.74
C TRP A 79 9.52 6.15 12.47
N GLY A 80 9.59 7.07 13.43
CA GLY A 80 10.75 7.31 14.30
C GLY A 80 11.82 8.24 13.73
N ASP A 81 11.69 8.64 12.46
CA ASP A 81 12.52 9.66 11.82
C ASP A 81 11.68 10.46 10.82
N VAL A 82 11.77 11.79 10.89
CA VAL A 82 10.89 12.69 10.13
C VAL A 82 11.16 12.58 8.64
N GLU A 83 12.44 12.62 8.23
CA GLU A 83 12.82 12.59 6.82
C GLU A 83 12.47 11.25 6.18
N ARG A 84 12.75 10.16 6.89
CA ARG A 84 12.42 8.81 6.46
C ARG A 84 10.91 8.59 6.40
N ALA A 85 10.15 9.08 7.37
CA ALA A 85 8.69 9.01 7.35
C ALA A 85 8.14 9.76 6.13
N GLN A 86 8.59 11.00 5.87
CA GLN A 86 8.16 11.76 4.70
C GLN A 86 8.50 11.04 3.39
N ARG A 87 9.75 10.57 3.27
CA ARG A 87 10.24 9.87 2.08
C ARG A 87 9.43 8.60 1.80
N VAL A 88 9.25 7.74 2.79
CA VAL A 88 8.61 6.42 2.63
C VAL A 88 7.09 6.55 2.53
N ASN A 89 6.47 7.26 3.48
CA ASN A 89 5.01 7.28 3.65
C ASN A 89 4.31 8.19 2.65
N VAL A 90 5.01 9.20 2.12
CA VAL A 90 4.46 10.16 1.16
C VAL A 90 5.13 10.00 -0.19
N THR A 91 6.38 10.42 -0.34
CA THR A 91 7.03 10.53 -1.66
C THR A 91 7.06 9.20 -2.41
N GLN A 92 7.57 8.14 -1.77
CA GLN A 92 7.66 6.83 -2.42
C GLN A 92 6.31 6.12 -2.51
N THR A 93 5.39 6.39 -1.59
CA THR A 93 4.03 5.84 -1.67
C THR A 93 3.28 6.44 -2.88
N LEU A 94 3.39 7.74 -3.11
CA LEU A 94 2.86 8.39 -4.32
C LEU A 94 3.52 7.86 -5.58
N ALA A 95 4.85 7.74 -5.58
CA ALA A 95 5.59 7.20 -6.72
C ALA A 95 5.18 5.76 -7.05
N LEU A 96 4.91 4.92 -6.03
CA LEU A 96 4.38 3.57 -6.21
C LEU A 96 3.04 3.62 -6.93
N PHE A 97 2.11 4.45 -6.46
CA PHE A 97 0.77 4.53 -7.05
C PHE A 97 0.78 5.09 -8.47
N GLN A 98 1.67 6.05 -8.75
CA GLN A 98 1.87 6.62 -10.10
C GLN A 98 2.55 5.65 -11.06
N ALA A 99 3.30 4.66 -10.56
CA ALA A 99 3.93 3.63 -11.39
C ALA A 99 2.95 2.54 -11.87
N LEU A 100 1.72 2.53 -11.37
CA LEU A 100 0.70 1.55 -11.74
C LEU A 100 0.07 1.90 -13.08
N SER A 101 -0.26 0.87 -13.86
CA SER A 101 -0.96 1.04 -15.12
C SER A 101 -2.46 1.22 -14.88
N ALA A 102 -3.04 2.35 -15.29
CA ALA A 102 -4.49 2.58 -15.24
C ALA A 102 -5.30 1.59 -16.10
N LYS A 103 -4.65 0.91 -17.05
CA LYS A 103 -5.26 -0.15 -17.87
C LYS A 103 -5.40 -1.46 -17.08
N HIS A 104 -4.45 -1.77 -16.21
CA HIS A 104 -4.37 -3.07 -15.54
C HIS A 104 -4.79 -3.00 -14.06
N CYS A 105 -4.30 -2.00 -13.34
CA CYS A 105 -4.56 -1.82 -11.93
C CYS A 105 -5.92 -1.14 -11.71
N GLN A 106 -6.84 -1.84 -11.08
CA GLN A 106 -8.21 -1.36 -10.84
C GLN A 106 -8.48 -1.07 -9.36
N LYS A 107 -7.57 -1.49 -8.45
CA LYS A 107 -7.77 -1.35 -7.01
C LYS A 107 -6.48 -1.06 -6.26
N ILE A 108 -6.51 -0.02 -5.43
CA ILE A 108 -5.45 0.28 -4.46
C ILE A 108 -6.08 0.22 -3.06
N ILE A 109 -5.46 -0.56 -2.18
CA ILE A 109 -5.79 -0.64 -0.77
C ILE A 109 -4.64 0.00 -0.01
N TYR A 110 -4.87 1.17 0.58
CA TYR A 110 -3.88 1.89 1.36
C TYR A 110 -4.18 1.74 2.85
N PHE A 111 -3.24 1.17 3.60
CA PHE A 111 -3.39 1.04 5.05
C PHE A 111 -3.07 2.39 5.73
N SER A 112 -4.11 3.14 6.07
CA SER A 112 -4.02 4.44 6.73
C SER A 112 -4.05 4.27 8.26
N THR A 113 -4.66 5.22 8.98
CA THR A 113 -4.91 5.15 10.42
C THR A 113 -6.14 5.96 10.77
N ALA A 114 -7.00 5.48 11.68
CA ALA A 114 -8.08 6.28 12.24
C ALA A 114 -7.60 7.58 12.93
N SER A 115 -6.32 7.67 13.32
CA SER A 115 -5.74 8.85 13.99
C SER A 115 -5.76 10.14 13.15
N VAL A 116 -6.08 10.06 11.85
CA VAL A 116 -6.22 11.24 10.97
C VAL A 116 -7.67 11.70 10.82
N LEU A 117 -8.61 11.04 11.50
CA LEU A 117 -10.04 11.29 11.40
C LEU A 117 -10.64 11.70 12.75
N ASP A 118 -11.71 12.49 12.69
CA ASP A 118 -12.55 12.77 13.84
C ASP A 118 -13.63 11.68 14.04
N ARG A 119 -14.50 11.87 15.03
CA ARG A 119 -15.59 10.93 15.35
C ARG A 119 -16.65 10.77 14.25
N ASP A 120 -16.71 11.72 13.33
CA ASP A 120 -17.65 11.71 12.20
C ASP A 120 -16.96 11.22 10.91
N ASN A 121 -15.77 10.61 11.03
CA ASN A 121 -14.91 10.17 9.93
C ASN A 121 -14.49 11.27 8.96
N LYS A 122 -14.40 12.53 9.44
CA LYS A 122 -13.88 13.65 8.65
C LYS A 122 -12.39 13.86 8.94
N PRO A 123 -11.61 14.38 7.98
CA PRO A 123 -10.20 14.72 8.23
C PRO A 123 -10.06 15.61 9.46
N LEU A 124 -9.18 15.22 10.39
CA LEU A 124 -8.92 15.91 11.65
C LEU A 124 -7.70 16.84 11.50
N PRO A 125 -7.85 18.17 11.35
CA PRO A 125 -6.73 19.05 10.99
C PRO A 125 -5.58 19.07 12.00
N ILE A 126 -5.89 18.91 13.29
CA ILE A 126 -4.87 18.86 14.36
C ILE A 126 -3.88 17.69 14.18
N ALA A 127 -4.24 16.64 13.41
CA ALA A 127 -3.33 15.56 13.05
C ALA A 127 -2.15 16.04 12.20
N ALA A 128 -2.34 17.07 11.36
CA ALA A 128 -1.27 17.68 10.58
C ALA A 128 -0.34 18.54 11.45
N GLU A 129 -0.89 19.22 12.45
CA GLU A 129 -0.17 20.21 13.26
C GLU A 129 0.56 19.55 14.43
N ALA A 130 -0.12 18.67 15.17
CA ALA A 130 0.35 18.11 16.42
C ALA A 130 0.62 16.59 16.36
N GLY A 131 0.31 15.94 15.24
CA GLY A 131 0.62 14.52 15.06
C GLY A 131 2.11 14.22 15.09
N THR A 132 2.45 12.97 15.39
CA THR A 132 3.81 12.45 15.14
C THR A 132 4.13 12.49 13.64
N GLU A 133 5.39 12.31 13.27
CA GLU A 133 5.81 12.21 11.87
C GLU A 133 5.01 11.15 11.09
N TYR A 134 4.69 10.02 11.74
CA TYR A 134 3.80 9.01 11.18
C TYR A 134 2.38 9.56 10.94
N ILE A 135 1.76 10.20 11.94
CA ILE A 135 0.38 10.71 11.81
C ILE A 135 0.29 11.80 10.75
N ARG A 136 1.24 12.75 10.75
CA ARG A 136 1.29 13.84 9.78
C ARG A 136 1.40 13.32 8.35
N THR A 137 2.26 12.34 8.10
CA THR A 137 2.42 11.75 6.77
C THR A 137 1.20 10.96 6.31
N LYS A 138 0.48 10.28 7.21
CA LYS A 138 -0.82 9.66 6.90
C LYS A 138 -1.89 10.71 6.59
N TYR A 139 -1.92 11.81 7.34
CA TYR A 139 -2.85 12.91 7.08
C TYR A 139 -2.56 13.56 5.72
N GLU A 140 -1.28 13.78 5.39
CA GLU A 140 -0.89 14.29 4.07
C GLU A 140 -1.34 13.37 2.94
N MET A 141 -1.14 12.05 3.07
CA MET A 141 -1.64 11.09 2.07
C MET A 141 -3.16 11.11 1.93
N LEU A 142 -3.92 11.33 3.01
CA LEU A 142 -5.36 11.52 2.95
C LEU A 142 -5.75 12.79 2.16
N GLN A 143 -5.01 13.88 2.31
CA GLN A 143 -5.24 15.11 1.54
C GLN A 143 -4.91 14.92 0.06
N ARG A 144 -3.83 14.19 -0.25
CA ARG A 144 -3.38 13.89 -1.61
C ARG A 144 -4.17 12.77 -2.30
N ARG A 145 -5.22 12.23 -1.69
CA ARG A 145 -6.00 11.11 -2.28
C ARG A 145 -6.53 11.40 -3.69
N LEU A 146 -6.77 12.66 -4.03
CA LEU A 146 -7.23 13.08 -5.37
C LEU A 146 -6.12 13.06 -6.43
N GLU A 147 -4.85 13.00 -6.01
CA GLU A 147 -3.69 12.79 -6.90
C GLU A 147 -3.53 11.31 -7.29
N LEU A 148 -4.25 10.42 -6.62
CA LEU A 148 -4.16 8.98 -6.84
C LEU A 148 -4.99 8.57 -8.06
N PRO A 149 -4.59 7.50 -8.77
CA PRO A 149 -5.38 6.98 -9.87
C PRO A 149 -6.81 6.69 -9.40
N PRO A 150 -7.86 7.09 -10.13
CA PRO A 150 -9.24 6.80 -9.76
C PRO A 150 -9.40 5.28 -9.69
N SER A 151 -9.98 4.78 -8.60
CA SER A 151 -10.23 3.35 -8.48
C SER A 151 -11.59 3.04 -9.08
N ARG A 152 -11.65 2.11 -10.03
CA ARG A 152 -12.92 1.72 -10.64
C ARG A 152 -13.62 0.71 -9.76
N SER A 153 -14.18 1.17 -8.65
CA SER A 153 -15.13 0.42 -7.85
C SER A 153 -16.54 0.75 -8.32
N ALA A 154 -17.32 -0.28 -8.63
CA ALA A 154 -18.71 -0.12 -9.01
C ALA A 154 -19.51 0.35 -7.78
N GLY A 155 -19.90 1.63 -7.78
CA GLY A 155 -20.96 2.19 -6.95
C GLY A 155 -20.66 2.33 -5.46
N ASP A 156 -19.99 3.41 -5.07
CA ASP A 156 -20.36 4.22 -3.89
C ASP A 156 -19.47 5.47 -3.83
N ALA A 157 -20.00 6.64 -3.48
CA ALA A 157 -19.26 7.92 -3.54
C ALA A 157 -18.10 8.08 -2.53
N LEU A 158 -17.63 6.98 -1.93
CA LEU A 158 -16.46 6.89 -1.04
C LEU A 158 -15.40 5.91 -1.57
N SER A 159 -15.56 5.39 -2.79
CA SER A 159 -14.93 4.15 -3.19
C SER A 159 -13.58 4.28 -3.90
N ASP A 160 -12.95 5.47 -3.94
CA ASP A 160 -11.75 5.71 -4.77
C ASP A 160 -10.38 5.32 -4.15
N ILE A 161 -10.33 4.96 -2.87
CA ILE A 161 -9.31 4.11 -2.26
C ILE A 161 -10.06 3.42 -1.13
N SER A 162 -10.13 2.09 -1.12
CA SER A 162 -10.59 1.37 0.08
C SER A 162 -9.52 1.54 1.17
N VAL A 163 -9.55 2.67 1.84
CA VAL A 163 -8.81 2.95 3.08
C VAL A 163 -9.55 2.18 4.16
N TRP A 164 -8.95 1.10 4.63
CA TRP A 164 -9.40 0.45 5.86
C TRP A 164 -8.88 1.31 7.02
N TRP A 165 -9.79 1.81 7.84
CA TRP A 165 -9.51 2.57 9.07
C TRP A 165 -9.15 1.63 10.21
#